data_AF-A0ABD0RGU2-F1
#
_entry.id   AF-A0ABD0RGU2-F1
#
_cell.length_a   1.000
_cell.length_b   1.000
_cell.length_c   1.000
_cell.angle_alpha   90.00
_cell.angle_beta   90.00
_cell.angle_gamma   90.00
#
_symmetry.space_group_name_H-M   'P 1'
#
loop_
_entity.id
_entity.type
_entity.pdbx_description
1 polymer ?
#
loop_
_entity_poly.entity_id
_entity_poly.type
_entity_poly.pdbx_seq_one_letter_code
_entity_poly.pdbx_strand_id
1 'polypeptide(L)' 'YFGTFGDLSSAAAILGNPKVATHGKTVLNALDKAVKNLDDIKATYASLSQLHCEKLN' A
#
# COMPACT_ATOMS: atom_id res chain seq x y z
N TYR A 1 11.35 2.38 1.43
CA TYR A 1 9.89 2.13 1.60
C TYR A 1 9.30 2.56 2.95
N PHE A 2 9.32 1.78 4.05
CA PHE A 2 8.45 2.05 5.23
C PHE A 2 9.16 2.57 6.50
N GLY A 3 10.21 3.41 6.36
CA GLY A 3 11.04 3.83 7.50
C GLY A 3 10.30 4.60 8.62
N THR A 4 9.15 5.20 8.33
CA THR A 4 8.36 5.95 9.31
C THR A 4 7.39 5.09 10.12
N PHE A 5 7.33 3.78 9.84
CA PHE A 5 6.36 2.88 10.46
C PHE A 5 6.75 2.49 11.89
N GLY A 6 7.97 2.80 12.32
CA GLY A 6 8.46 2.47 13.67
C GLY A 6 9.04 1.07 13.72
N ASP A 7 8.84 0.36 14.83
CA ASP A 7 9.38 -0.98 15.02
C ASP A 7 8.67 -2.00 14.12
N LEU A 8 9.47 -2.69 13.31
CA LEU A 8 9.08 -3.78 12.41
C LEU A 8 10.05 -4.98 12.55
N SER A 9 10.81 -5.05 13.65
CA SER A 9 11.91 -6.01 13.82
C SER A 9 11.46 -7.47 14.05
N SER A 10 10.20 -7.68 14.41
CA SER A 10 9.65 -9.01 14.69
C SER A 10 8.20 -9.15 14.21
N ALA A 11 7.73 -10.39 14.07
CA ALA A 11 6.35 -10.66 13.69
C ALA A 11 5.35 -10.06 14.68
N ALA A 12 5.62 -10.13 15.98
CA ALA A 12 4.77 -9.52 17.01
C ALA A 12 4.75 -7.99 16.88
N ALA A 13 5.91 -7.35 16.65
CA ALA A 13 6.01 -5.91 16.43
C ALA A 13 5.20 -5.49 15.19
N ILE A 14 5.31 -6.24 14.08
CA ILE A 14 4.58 -5.95 12.84
C ILE A 14 3.06 -6.09 13.04
N LEU A 15 2.61 -7.19 13.66
CA LEU A 15 1.18 -7.46 13.90
C LEU A 15 0.55 -6.43 14.84
N GLY A 16 1.30 -5.94 15.84
CA GLY A 16 0.86 -4.91 16.77
C GLY A 16 0.97 -3.47 16.23
N ASN A 17 1.55 -3.25 15.04
CA ASN A 17 1.87 -1.92 14.56
C ASN A 17 0.64 -1.21 13.93
N PRO A 18 0.16 -0.09 14.51
CA PRO A 18 -1.03 0.59 14.01
C PRO A 18 -0.81 1.25 12.63
N LYS A 19 0.42 1.63 12.28
CA LYS A 19 0.74 2.19 10.96
C LYS A 19 0.72 1.13 9.88
N VAL A 20 1.19 -0.09 10.18
CA VAL A 20 1.06 -1.25 9.29
C VAL A 20 -0.40 -1.57 9.05
N ALA A 21 -1.21 -1.69 10.10
CA ALA A 21 -2.65 -1.98 9.97
C ALA A 21 -3.39 -0.90 9.15
N THR A 22 -3.07 0.38 9.38
CA THR A 22 -3.64 1.49 8.61
C THR A 22 -3.25 1.43 7.15
N HIS A 23 -1.96 1.20 6.85
CA HIS A 23 -1.50 1.07 5.48
C HIS A 23 -2.10 -0.15 4.78
N GLY A 24 -2.29 -1.26 5.49
CA GLY A 24 -2.97 -2.45 4.97
C GLY A 24 -4.37 -2.14 4.44
N LYS A 25 -5.15 -1.30 5.16
CA LYS A 25 -6.46 -0.82 4.67
C LYS A 25 -6.33 -0.02 3.38
N THR A 26 -5.33 0.87 3.27
CA THR A 26 -5.06 1.63 2.05
C THR A 26 -4.78 0.70 0.86
N VAL A 27 -3.94 -0.32 1.05
CA VAL A 27 -3.62 -1.30 0.00
C VAL A 27 -4.85 -2.12 -0.40
N LEU A 28 -5.62 -2.63 0.56
CA LEU A 28 -6.83 -3.40 0.27
C LEU A 28 -7.89 -2.57 -0.46
N ASN A 29 -8.08 -1.31 -0.09
CA ASN A 29 -8.99 -0.40 -0.81
C ASN A 29 -8.52 -0.13 -2.24
N ALA A 30 -7.20 -0.03 -2.45
CA ALA A 30 -6.67 0.04 -3.80
C ALA A 30 -7.06 -1.21 -4.58
N LEU A 31 -6.82 -2.42 -4.05
CA LEU A 31 -7.17 -3.68 -4.73
C LEU A 31 -8.67 -3.80 -5.05
N ASP A 32 -9.55 -3.40 -4.13
CA ASP A 32 -10.99 -3.29 -4.38
C ASP A 32 -11.30 -2.36 -5.58
N LYS A 33 -10.59 -1.24 -5.70
CA LYS A 33 -10.71 -0.36 -6.88
C LYS A 33 -10.31 -1.08 -8.17
N ALA A 34 -9.27 -1.91 -8.19
CA ALA A 34 -8.91 -2.68 -9.38
C ALA A 34 -10.00 -3.70 -9.75
N VAL A 35 -10.56 -4.41 -8.77
CA VAL A 35 -11.67 -5.36 -9.01
C VAL A 35 -12.90 -4.65 -9.59
N LYS A 36 -13.15 -3.38 -9.22
CA LYS A 36 -14.23 -2.57 -9.79
C LYS A 36 -13.93 -2.01 -11.19
N ASN A 37 -12.68 -2.10 -11.65
CA ASN A 37 -12.21 -1.53 -12.92
C ASN A 37 -11.35 -2.55 -13.68
N LEU A 38 -11.76 -3.82 -13.72
CA LEU A 38 -10.97 -4.93 -14.27
C LEU A 38 -10.53 -4.72 -15.72
N ASP A 39 -11.37 -4.07 -16.54
CA ASP A 39 -11.08 -3.80 -17.94
C ASP A 39 -10.10 -2.63 -18.14
N ASP A 40 -9.89 -1.80 -17.11
CA ASP A 40 -9.08 -0.58 -17.19
C ASP A 40 -8.12 -0.41 -15.99
N ILE A 41 -7.53 -1.51 -15.52
CA ILE A 41 -6.60 -1.49 -14.39
C ILE A 41 -5.38 -0.60 -14.69
N LYS A 42 -4.90 -0.60 -15.94
CA LYS A 42 -3.70 0.16 -16.34
C LYS A 42 -3.89 1.66 -16.15
N ALA A 43 -4.97 2.23 -16.68
CA ALA A 43 -5.24 3.65 -16.49
C ALA A 43 -5.58 3.95 -15.01
N THR A 44 -6.37 3.06 -14.37
CA THR A 44 -6.76 3.18 -12.95
C THR A 44 -5.57 3.37 -12.00
N TYR A 45 -4.42 2.76 -12.31
CA TYR A 45 -3.21 2.81 -11.48
C TYR A 45 -2.02 3.54 -12.10
N ALA A 46 -2.16 4.22 -13.23
CA ALA A 46 -1.04 4.93 -13.86
C ALA A 46 -0.34 5.90 -12.88
N SER A 47 -1.12 6.71 -12.17
CA SER A 47 -0.58 7.64 -11.15
C SER A 47 0.00 6.93 -9.94
N LEU A 48 -0.56 5.80 -9.51
CA LEU A 48 -0.02 5.00 -8.41
C LEU A 48 1.33 4.38 -8.79
N SER A 49 1.44 3.88 -10.02
CA SER A 49 2.69 3.37 -10.59
C SER A 49 3.76 4.45 -10.60
N GLN A 50 3.43 5.66 -11.07
CA GLN A 50 4.36 6.79 -11.07
C GLN A 50 4.81 7.15 -9.65
N LEU A 51 3.87 7.24 -8.71
CA LEU A 51 4.16 7.54 -7.31
C LEU A 51 5.16 6.55 -6.68
N HIS A 52 4.99 5.25 -6.96
CA HIS A 52 5.91 4.21 -6.48
C HIS A 52 7.27 4.24 -7.17
N CYS A 53 7.34 4.64 -8.44
CA CYS A 53 8.59 4.75 -9.18
C CYS A 53 9.43 5.96 -8.74
N GLU A 54 8.78 7.11 -8.55
CA GLU A 54 9.49 8.39 -8.40
C GLU A 54 9.71 8.79 -6.94
N LYS A 55 8.79 8.43 -6.04
CA LYS A 55 8.73 9.03 -4.69
C LYS A 55 8.80 8.02 -3.56
N LEU A 56 8.12 6.88 -3.67
CA LEU A 56 8.06 5.90 -2.60
C LEU A 56 9.17 4.85 -2.77
N ASN A 57 10.44 5.25 -2.69
CA ASN A 57 11.60 4.34 -2.71
C ASN A 57 11.97 3.84 -1.30
#